data_AF-A0A7K5DWZ0-F1
#
_entry.id   AF-A0A7K5DWZ0-F1
#
_cell.length_a   1.000
_cell.length_b   1.000
_cell.length_c   1.000
_cell.angle_alpha   90.00
_cell.angle_beta   90.00
_cell.angle_gamma   90.00
#
_symmetry.space_group_name_H-M   'P 1'
#
loop_
_entity.id
_entity.type
_entity.pdbx_description
1 polymer ?
#
loop_
_entity_poly.entity_id
_entity_poly.type
_entity_poly.pdbx_seq_one_letter_code
_entity_poly.pdbx_strand_id
1 'polypeptide(L)'
;MLRALLFTLSVVAIAHAELCKPDAQNAFKVRISIKTALGDNAYAWDANEEYLFKAMVAFAMRRYSRKSTTQISNVLLCNVTDRVSFWFVVTDSSKNVTTVPGSEVEAAIRMNRNRINNAFLLSDKTLQFLKITSTLSPPVEPSTPVWLIVFGVVLCLIVAGIVFLIVSGIQKHKKRNEESTERENLEEKVEVTLENGIPCEALDLKPGHSNGVFAADDERFTSL
;
A
#
# COMPACT_ATOMS: atom_id res chain seq x y z
N MET A 1 -2.67 -66.56 18.83
CA MET A 1 -2.40 -65.56 17.76
C MET A 1 -3.05 -64.20 18.02
N LEU A 2 -4.29 -64.15 18.54
CA LEU A 2 -4.97 -62.87 18.87
C LEU A 2 -4.24 -62.01 19.93
N ARG A 3 -3.62 -62.65 20.94
CA ARG A 3 -2.87 -61.96 22.00
C ARG A 3 -1.60 -61.25 21.47
N ALA A 4 -0.90 -61.86 20.52
CA ALA A 4 0.29 -61.26 19.91
C ALA A 4 -0.07 -60.06 19.00
N LEU A 5 -1.22 -60.14 18.30
CA LEU A 5 -1.75 -59.04 17.50
C LEU A 5 -2.18 -57.84 18.36
N LEU A 6 -2.75 -58.08 19.53
CA LEU A 6 -3.13 -57.02 20.47
C LEU A 6 -1.89 -56.29 21.05
N PHE A 7 -0.80 -57.02 21.32
CA PHE A 7 0.45 -56.40 21.77
C PHE A 7 1.14 -55.57 20.67
N THR A 8 1.11 -55.99 19.41
CA THR A 8 1.71 -55.20 18.32
C THR A 8 0.92 -53.93 18.02
N LEU A 9 -0.42 -53.95 18.08
CA LEU A 9 -1.24 -52.75 17.94
C LEU A 9 -1.02 -51.74 19.08
N SER A 10 -0.80 -52.21 20.32
CA SER A 10 -0.58 -51.30 21.45
C SER A 10 0.77 -50.57 21.37
N VAL A 11 1.84 -51.25 20.92
CA VAL A 11 3.18 -50.65 20.81
C VAL A 11 3.23 -49.58 19.71
N VAL A 12 2.54 -49.81 18.59
CA VAL A 12 2.42 -48.82 17.51
C VAL A 12 1.70 -47.58 18.03
N ALA A 13 0.56 -47.73 18.74
CA ALA A 13 -0.18 -46.59 19.27
C ALA A 13 0.64 -45.74 20.28
N ILE A 14 1.47 -46.38 21.12
CA ILE A 14 2.30 -45.70 22.12
C ILE A 14 3.44 -44.91 21.45
N ALA A 15 4.07 -45.46 20.41
CA ALA A 15 5.11 -44.76 19.65
C ALA A 15 4.57 -43.51 18.93
N HIS A 16 3.33 -43.58 18.41
CA HIS A 16 2.68 -42.43 17.79
C HIS A 16 2.32 -41.35 18.82
N ALA A 17 1.93 -41.74 20.04
CA ALA A 17 1.55 -40.82 21.11
C ALA A 17 2.75 -40.06 21.72
N GLU A 18 3.95 -40.68 21.79
CA GLU A 18 5.17 -40.02 22.28
C GLU A 18 5.70 -38.97 21.29
N LEU A 19 5.66 -39.25 19.99
CA LEU A 19 6.11 -38.29 18.95
C LEU A 19 5.14 -37.12 18.76
N CYS A 20 3.85 -37.32 19.04
CA CYS A 20 2.78 -36.33 18.89
C CYS A 20 2.52 -35.48 20.14
N LYS A 21 3.51 -35.29 21.02
CA LYS A 21 3.36 -34.31 22.12
C LYS A 21 3.34 -32.88 21.55
N PRO A 22 2.40 -32.02 21.99
CA PRO A 22 2.42 -30.60 21.63
C PRO A 22 3.78 -30.02 22.03
N ASP A 23 4.37 -29.20 21.14
CA ASP A 23 5.69 -28.58 21.32
C ASP A 23 6.89 -29.56 21.39
N ALA A 24 6.76 -30.79 20.90
CA ALA A 24 7.93 -31.67 20.73
C ALA A 24 9.03 -31.00 19.88
N GLN A 25 10.30 -31.37 20.13
CA GLN A 25 11.48 -30.68 19.60
C GLN A 25 11.47 -30.54 18.06
N ASN A 26 11.00 -31.57 17.34
CA ASN A 26 10.90 -31.61 15.88
C ASN A 26 9.46 -31.50 15.35
N ALA A 27 8.53 -31.01 16.18
CA ALA A 27 7.16 -30.74 15.77
C ALA A 27 6.98 -29.30 15.29
N PHE A 28 6.18 -29.16 14.23
CA PHE A 28 5.88 -27.88 13.60
C PHE A 28 4.39 -27.59 13.69
N LYS A 29 4.04 -26.40 14.20
CA LYS A 29 2.66 -25.95 14.25
C LYS A 29 2.29 -25.25 12.95
N VAL A 30 1.19 -25.69 12.37
CA VAL A 30 0.58 -25.12 11.18
C VAL A 30 -0.71 -24.41 11.56
N ARG A 31 -0.93 -23.24 10.98
CA ARG A 31 -2.17 -22.47 11.09
C ARG A 31 -2.68 -22.18 9.69
N ILE A 32 -3.94 -22.53 9.45
CA ILE A 32 -4.57 -22.36 8.14
C ILE A 32 -5.80 -21.45 8.30
N SER A 33 -5.84 -20.39 7.50
CA SER A 33 -6.94 -19.42 7.44
C SER A 33 -7.64 -19.52 6.09
N ILE A 34 -8.38 -20.62 5.87
CA ILE A 34 -9.05 -20.94 4.59
C ILE A 34 -10.09 -19.88 4.26
N LYS A 35 -10.99 -19.57 5.21
CA LYS A 35 -12.05 -18.57 5.02
C LYS A 35 -11.52 -17.18 4.71
N THR A 36 -10.37 -16.81 5.28
CA THR A 36 -9.72 -15.53 5.00
C THR A 36 -9.14 -15.47 3.59
N ALA A 37 -8.66 -16.58 3.05
CA ALA A 37 -8.07 -16.64 1.71
C ALA A 37 -9.12 -16.78 0.59
N LEU A 38 -10.15 -17.63 0.79
CA LEU A 38 -11.08 -18.01 -0.26
C LEU A 38 -12.49 -17.40 -0.12
N GLY A 39 -12.79 -16.75 1.01
CA GLY A 39 -14.10 -16.14 1.26
C GLY A 39 -15.22 -17.18 1.18
N ASP A 40 -16.17 -16.95 0.27
CA ASP A 40 -17.34 -17.81 0.06
C ASP A 40 -17.02 -19.12 -0.67
N ASN A 41 -15.86 -19.20 -1.35
CA ASN A 41 -15.38 -20.42 -2.02
C ASN A 41 -14.50 -21.29 -1.10
N ALA A 42 -14.58 -21.10 0.22
CA ALA A 42 -13.78 -21.83 1.17
C ALA A 42 -14.20 -23.31 1.24
N TYR A 43 -13.25 -24.21 0.98
CA TYR A 43 -13.44 -25.64 1.17
C TYR A 43 -13.38 -26.03 2.65
N ALA A 44 -13.98 -27.17 2.98
CA ALA A 44 -13.89 -27.76 4.31
C ALA A 44 -12.55 -28.49 4.46
N TRP A 45 -11.90 -28.34 5.63
CA TRP A 45 -10.72 -29.13 5.94
C TRP A 45 -11.14 -30.52 6.42
N ASP A 46 -11.10 -31.49 5.52
CA ASP A 46 -11.52 -32.87 5.75
C ASP A 46 -10.33 -33.85 5.70
N ALA A 47 -10.62 -35.15 5.81
CA ALA A 47 -9.60 -36.20 5.75
C ALA A 47 -8.85 -36.24 4.40
N ASN A 48 -9.47 -35.78 3.31
CA ASN A 48 -8.84 -35.71 1.99
C ASN A 48 -7.81 -34.58 1.95
N GLU A 49 -8.15 -33.41 2.50
CA GLU A 49 -7.23 -32.29 2.62
C GLU A 49 -6.06 -32.60 3.58
N GLU A 50 -6.32 -33.31 4.67
CA GLU A 50 -5.26 -33.83 5.54
C GLU A 50 -4.34 -34.80 4.81
N TYR A 51 -4.89 -35.70 4.00
CA TYR A 51 -4.10 -36.63 3.19
C TYR A 51 -3.27 -35.89 2.14
N LEU A 52 -3.87 -34.92 1.45
CA LEU A 52 -3.18 -34.05 0.49
C LEU A 52 -2.03 -33.30 1.17
N PHE A 53 -2.25 -32.80 2.40
CA PHE A 53 -1.21 -32.12 3.17
C PHE A 53 -0.05 -33.06 3.49
N LYS A 54 -0.33 -34.27 4.00
CA LYS A 54 0.70 -35.29 4.23
C LYS A 54 1.47 -35.61 2.96
N ALA A 55 0.78 -35.73 1.82
CA ALA A 55 1.40 -35.97 0.52
C ALA A 55 2.31 -34.83 0.08
N MET A 56 1.89 -33.57 0.28
CA MET A 56 2.69 -32.38 -0.07
C MET A 56 3.93 -32.24 0.81
N VAL A 57 3.83 -32.54 2.11
CA VAL A 57 4.99 -32.57 3.02
C VAL A 57 5.94 -33.70 2.62
N ALA A 58 5.44 -34.91 2.39
CA ALA A 58 6.27 -36.03 1.94
C ALA A 58 6.96 -35.71 0.60
N PHE A 59 6.25 -35.07 -0.33
CA PHE A 59 6.82 -34.59 -1.59
C PHE A 59 7.95 -33.58 -1.35
N ALA A 60 7.75 -32.60 -0.48
CA ALA A 60 8.77 -31.59 -0.16
C ALA A 60 10.04 -32.22 0.41
N MET A 61 9.88 -33.19 1.31
CA MET A 61 10.99 -33.95 1.90
C MET A 61 11.76 -34.75 0.85
N ARG A 62 11.05 -35.45 -0.06
CA ARG A 62 11.67 -36.20 -1.17
C ARG A 62 12.45 -35.29 -2.11
N ARG A 63 11.87 -34.14 -2.45
CA ARG A 63 12.49 -33.14 -3.32
C ARG A 63 13.80 -32.62 -2.72
N TYR A 64 13.79 -32.33 -1.42
CA TYR A 64 14.92 -31.75 -0.70
C TYR A 64 16.09 -32.73 -0.56
N SER A 65 15.85 -33.92 0.00
CA SER A 65 16.96 -34.84 0.32
C SER A 65 17.52 -35.59 -0.89
N ARG A 66 16.83 -35.58 -2.05
CA ARG A 66 17.16 -36.35 -3.30
C ARG A 66 17.38 -37.86 -3.14
N LYS A 67 17.36 -38.37 -1.90
CA LYS A 67 17.72 -39.72 -1.47
C LYS A 67 16.72 -40.32 -0.47
N SER A 68 15.73 -39.54 0.01
CA SER A 68 14.78 -39.99 1.02
C SER A 68 13.51 -40.54 0.38
N THR A 69 13.17 -41.79 0.66
CA THR A 69 11.90 -42.42 0.30
C THR A 69 10.83 -42.08 1.34
N THR A 70 10.70 -40.80 1.73
CA THR A 70 9.72 -40.39 2.76
C THR A 70 8.32 -40.77 2.28
N GLN A 71 7.67 -41.70 2.98
CA GLN A 71 6.30 -42.10 2.65
C GLN A 71 5.30 -41.13 3.28
N ILE A 72 4.08 -41.13 2.78
CA ILE A 72 2.99 -40.29 3.31
C ILE A 72 2.68 -40.70 4.76
N SER A 73 2.77 -41.99 5.08
CA SER A 73 2.63 -42.55 6.44
C SER A 73 3.66 -42.01 7.44
N ASN A 74 4.80 -41.51 6.96
CA ASN A 74 5.83 -40.94 7.82
C ASN A 74 5.51 -39.50 8.25
N VAL A 75 4.45 -38.89 7.70
CA VAL A 75 3.98 -37.57 8.10
C VAL A 75 2.80 -37.75 9.05
N LEU A 76 3.05 -37.48 10.33
CA LEU A 76 2.06 -37.60 11.39
C LEU A 76 1.43 -36.22 11.63
N LEU A 77 0.10 -36.18 11.70
CA LEU A 77 -0.67 -35.01 12.12
C LEU A 77 -1.18 -35.25 13.53
N CYS A 78 -1.04 -34.24 14.39
CA CYS A 78 -1.37 -34.31 15.80
C CYS A 78 -2.22 -33.09 16.19
N ASN A 79 -3.20 -33.29 17.07
CA ASN A 79 -4.02 -32.22 17.67
C ASN A 79 -4.66 -31.29 16.61
N VAL A 80 -5.42 -31.88 15.68
CA VAL A 80 -6.19 -31.13 14.69
C VAL A 80 -7.37 -30.46 15.37
N THR A 81 -7.54 -29.16 15.12
CA THR A 81 -8.58 -28.30 15.72
C THR A 81 -9.55 -27.79 14.67
N ASP A 82 -10.76 -27.41 15.07
CA ASP A 82 -11.81 -26.91 14.16
C ASP A 82 -11.42 -25.63 13.41
N ARG A 83 -10.55 -24.78 14.01
CA ARG A 83 -9.99 -23.60 13.34
C ARG A 83 -8.83 -23.94 12.39
N VAL A 84 -8.66 -25.21 12.05
CA VAL A 84 -7.61 -25.77 11.20
C VAL A 84 -6.22 -25.34 11.67
N SER A 85 -5.92 -25.71 12.91
CA SER A 85 -4.56 -25.69 13.43
C SER A 85 -4.18 -27.08 13.92
N PHE A 86 -2.97 -27.50 13.58
CA PHE A 86 -2.46 -28.81 13.95
C PHE A 86 -0.94 -28.79 14.01
N TRP A 87 -0.40 -29.80 14.67
CA TRP A 87 1.02 -30.09 14.68
C TRP A 87 1.31 -31.18 13.67
N PHE A 88 2.45 -31.10 13.00
CA PHE A 88 2.94 -32.22 12.21
C PHE A 88 4.39 -32.55 12.55
N VAL A 89 4.71 -33.83 12.39
CA VAL A 89 6.04 -34.42 12.60
C VAL A 89 6.37 -35.31 11.42
N VAL A 90 7.62 -35.26 10.98
CA VAL A 90 8.15 -36.13 9.92
C VAL A 90 9.06 -37.17 10.55
N THR A 91 8.78 -38.44 10.30
CA THR A 91 9.58 -39.57 10.77
C THR A 91 10.38 -40.19 9.61
N ASP A 92 11.43 -40.92 9.96
CA ASP A 92 12.14 -41.75 9.01
C ASP A 92 11.87 -43.22 9.31
N SER A 93 11.11 -43.89 8.43
CA SER A 93 10.83 -45.32 8.56
C SER A 93 12.05 -46.20 8.25
N SER A 94 13.11 -45.65 7.64
CA SER A 94 14.34 -46.39 7.34
C SER A 94 15.28 -46.53 8.53
N LYS A 95 15.10 -45.70 9.58
CA LYS A 95 15.91 -45.69 10.79
C LYS A 95 15.00 -45.72 12.02
N ASN A 96 14.75 -46.90 12.59
CA ASN A 96 14.12 -47.13 13.91
C ASN A 96 13.14 -46.03 14.42
N VAL A 97 12.25 -45.54 13.54
CA VAL A 97 11.29 -44.45 13.79
C VAL A 97 11.90 -43.21 14.48
N THR A 98 13.06 -42.75 14.01
CA THR A 98 13.63 -41.48 14.47
C THR A 98 12.95 -40.30 13.78
N THR A 99 12.67 -39.23 14.54
CA THR A 99 12.18 -37.96 13.96
C THR A 99 13.26 -37.33 13.11
N VAL A 100 12.89 -36.84 11.93
CA VAL A 100 13.81 -36.08 11.06
C VAL A 100 14.18 -34.77 11.77
N PRO A 101 15.44 -34.30 11.69
CA PRO A 101 15.84 -33.02 12.28
C PRO A 101 14.98 -31.88 11.76
N GLY A 102 14.52 -31.00 12.66
CA GLY A 102 13.67 -29.87 12.30
C GLY A 102 14.28 -28.95 11.24
N SER A 103 15.60 -28.75 11.23
CA SER A 103 16.29 -27.92 10.24
C SER A 103 16.15 -28.45 8.81
N GLU A 104 16.16 -29.78 8.63
CA GLU A 104 15.96 -30.40 7.31
C GLU A 104 14.51 -30.24 6.85
N VAL A 105 13.55 -30.44 7.77
CA VAL A 105 12.11 -30.25 7.48
C VAL A 105 11.83 -28.79 7.13
N GLU A 106 12.37 -27.85 7.90
CA GLU A 106 12.27 -26.42 7.64
C GLU A 106 12.81 -26.06 6.26
N ALA A 107 14.02 -26.52 5.92
CA ALA A 107 14.63 -26.25 4.63
C ALA A 107 13.81 -26.86 3.46
N ALA A 108 13.30 -28.08 3.64
CA ALA A 108 12.48 -28.76 2.65
C ALA A 108 11.16 -28.04 2.38
N ILE A 109 10.46 -27.62 3.45
CA ILE A 109 9.21 -26.86 3.35
C ILE A 109 9.47 -25.48 2.77
N ARG A 110 10.52 -24.78 3.21
CA ARG A 110 10.90 -23.46 2.68
C ARG A 110 11.19 -23.52 1.17
N MET A 111 11.90 -24.54 0.71
CA MET A 111 12.20 -24.73 -0.72
C MET A 111 10.95 -24.97 -1.57
N ASN A 112 9.94 -25.65 -1.02
CA ASN A 112 8.72 -26.03 -1.75
C ASN A 112 7.50 -25.20 -1.35
N ARG A 113 7.69 -24.11 -0.60
CA ARG A 113 6.61 -23.33 0.02
C ARG A 113 5.59 -22.81 -0.98
N ASN A 114 6.06 -22.24 -2.09
CA ASN A 114 5.19 -21.78 -3.20
C ASN A 114 4.30 -22.90 -3.75
N ARG A 115 4.85 -24.10 -3.94
CA ARG A 115 4.09 -25.23 -4.49
C ARG A 115 3.08 -25.78 -3.50
N ILE A 116 3.43 -25.83 -2.21
CA ILE A 116 2.52 -26.22 -1.12
C ILE A 116 1.35 -25.23 -1.06
N ASN A 117 1.65 -23.92 -0.99
CA ASN A 117 0.65 -22.85 -0.97
C ASN A 117 -0.32 -22.95 -2.16
N ASN A 118 0.22 -23.10 -3.38
CA ASN A 118 -0.60 -23.21 -4.59
C ASN A 118 -1.47 -24.47 -4.63
N ALA A 119 -1.02 -25.60 -4.06
CA ALA A 119 -1.83 -26.81 -3.99
C ALA A 119 -3.11 -26.63 -3.15
N PHE A 120 -3.08 -25.75 -2.15
CA PHE A 120 -4.21 -25.44 -1.29
C PHE A 120 -4.93 -24.13 -1.65
N LEU A 121 -4.48 -23.45 -2.71
CA LEU A 121 -4.94 -22.10 -3.08
C LEU A 121 -4.78 -21.08 -1.94
N LEU A 122 -3.72 -21.25 -1.14
CA LEU A 122 -3.40 -20.40 0.01
C LEU A 122 -2.15 -19.58 -0.27
N SER A 123 -1.92 -18.55 0.56
CA SER A 123 -0.73 -17.72 0.53
C SER A 123 0.10 -17.93 1.80
N ASP A 124 1.33 -17.43 1.82
CA ASP A 124 2.21 -17.45 2.99
C ASP A 124 1.61 -16.79 4.24
N LYS A 125 0.64 -15.87 4.05
CA LYS A 125 -0.10 -15.22 5.15
C LYS A 125 -1.23 -16.08 5.69
N THR A 126 -1.86 -16.90 4.85
CA THR A 126 -3.01 -17.73 5.23
C THR A 126 -2.62 -19.16 5.59
N LEU A 127 -1.48 -19.65 5.11
CA LEU A 127 -0.87 -20.92 5.52
C LEU A 127 0.47 -20.62 6.22
N GLN A 128 0.41 -20.59 7.54
CA GLN A 128 1.54 -20.22 8.39
C GLN A 128 2.15 -21.44 9.07
N PHE A 129 3.48 -21.51 9.03
CA PHE A 129 4.27 -22.46 9.79
C PHE A 129 5.02 -21.67 10.87
N LEU A 130 4.68 -21.84 12.15
CA LEU A 130 5.15 -20.91 13.20
C LEU A 130 6.68 -20.90 13.39
N LYS A 131 7.36 -22.02 13.14
CA LYS A 131 8.82 -22.13 13.25
C LYS A 131 9.56 -21.91 11.92
N ILE A 132 8.85 -21.68 10.81
CA ILE A 132 9.45 -21.56 9.47
C ILE A 132 9.14 -20.17 8.93
N THR A 133 10.16 -19.31 8.87
CA THR A 133 10.04 -17.93 8.38
C THR A 133 9.41 -17.89 6.98
N SER A 134 8.50 -16.95 6.76
CA SER A 134 7.83 -16.77 5.46
C SER A 134 8.85 -16.48 4.36
N THR A 135 8.57 -17.01 3.16
CA THR A 135 9.38 -16.80 1.96
C THR A 135 9.01 -15.55 1.19
N LEU A 136 7.93 -14.87 1.56
CA LEU A 136 7.56 -13.59 0.96
C LEU A 136 8.59 -12.54 1.38
N SER A 137 9.25 -11.94 0.38
CA SER A 137 9.89 -10.64 0.56
C SER A 137 8.89 -9.67 1.17
N PRO A 138 9.32 -8.79 2.10
CA PRO A 138 8.45 -7.76 2.64
C PRO A 138 7.80 -6.98 1.48
N PRO A 139 6.53 -6.57 1.61
CA PRO A 139 5.86 -5.79 0.56
C PRO A 139 6.79 -4.68 0.09
N VAL A 140 7.02 -4.59 -1.21
CA VAL A 140 7.88 -3.55 -1.79
C VAL A 140 7.22 -2.22 -1.46
N GLU A 141 7.77 -1.52 -0.48
CA GLU A 141 7.38 -0.15 -0.21
C GLU A 141 7.77 0.68 -1.43
N PRO A 142 6.85 1.49 -1.99
CA PRO A 142 7.19 2.32 -3.13
C PRO A 142 8.34 3.25 -2.73
N SER A 143 9.39 3.34 -3.57
CA SER A 143 10.60 4.13 -3.31
C SER A 143 10.32 5.63 -3.09
N THR A 144 9.10 6.09 -3.39
CA THR A 144 8.63 7.44 -3.07
C THR A 144 7.27 7.40 -2.38
N PRO A 145 7.06 8.16 -1.30
CA PRO A 145 5.75 8.28 -0.67
C PRO A 145 4.74 8.88 -1.65
N VAL A 146 3.58 8.24 -1.79
CA VAL A 146 2.50 8.66 -2.71
C VAL A 146 2.07 10.11 -2.47
N TRP A 147 2.05 10.56 -1.21
CA TRP A 147 1.70 11.93 -0.85
C TRP A 147 2.64 12.98 -1.45
N LEU A 148 3.91 12.64 -1.68
CA LEU A 148 4.92 13.55 -2.25
C LEU A 148 4.61 13.82 -3.74
N ILE A 149 4.13 12.79 -4.46
CA ILE A 149 3.65 12.93 -5.86
C ILE A 149 2.42 13.84 -5.90
N VAL A 150 1.45 13.63 -5.00
CA VAL A 150 0.23 14.45 -4.92
C VAL A 150 0.58 15.90 -4.59
N PHE A 151 1.47 16.14 -3.63
CA PHE A 151 1.95 17.47 -3.27
C PHE A 151 2.60 18.19 -4.46
N GLY A 152 3.47 17.50 -5.20
CA GLY A 152 4.13 18.07 -6.38
C GLY A 152 3.17 18.53 -7.47
N VAL A 153 2.15 17.71 -7.77
CA VAL A 153 1.13 18.07 -8.78
C VAL A 153 0.30 19.27 -8.33
N VAL A 154 -0.16 19.28 -7.08
CA VAL A 154 -0.97 20.38 -6.53
C VAL A 154 -0.17 21.68 -6.51
N LEU A 155 1.08 21.65 -6.06
CA LEU A 155 1.94 22.83 -6.03
C LEU A 155 2.20 23.38 -7.43
N CYS A 156 2.41 22.51 -8.42
CA CYS A 156 2.60 22.91 -9.82
C CYS A 156 1.35 23.60 -10.40
N LEU A 157 0.15 23.08 -10.12
CA LEU A 157 -1.12 23.69 -10.54
C LEU A 157 -1.36 25.06 -9.88
N ILE A 158 -1.04 25.18 -8.59
CA ILE A 158 -1.17 26.45 -7.87
C ILE A 158 -0.21 27.50 -8.46
N VAL A 159 1.05 27.15 -8.69
CA VAL A 159 2.04 28.06 -9.28
C VAL A 159 1.62 28.45 -10.70
N ALA A 160 1.19 27.50 -11.53
CA ALA A 160 0.69 27.81 -12.87
C ALA A 160 -0.53 28.74 -12.83
N GLY A 161 -1.45 28.52 -11.88
CA GLY A 161 -2.61 29.39 -11.67
C GLY A 161 -2.21 30.81 -11.28
N ILE A 162 -1.26 30.97 -10.34
CA ILE A 162 -0.76 32.30 -9.92
C ILE A 162 -0.09 33.02 -11.10
N VAL A 163 0.78 32.34 -11.84
CA VAL A 163 1.45 32.93 -13.02
C VAL A 163 0.43 33.35 -14.06
N PHE A 164 -0.57 32.51 -14.35
CA PHE A 164 -1.64 32.83 -15.28
C PHE A 164 -2.44 34.08 -14.84
N LEU A 165 -2.74 34.20 -13.55
CA LEU A 165 -3.43 35.38 -13.00
C LEU A 165 -2.60 36.66 -13.12
N ILE A 166 -1.29 36.60 -12.84
CA ILE A 166 -0.38 37.75 -12.98
C ILE A 166 -0.30 38.20 -14.43
N VAL A 167 -0.05 37.27 -15.36
CA VAL A 167 0.05 37.58 -16.80
C VAL A 167 -1.25 38.15 -17.33
N SER A 168 -2.39 37.55 -16.95
CA SER A 168 -3.72 38.03 -17.34
C SER A 168 -4.01 39.42 -16.76
N GLY A 169 -3.60 39.69 -15.53
CA GLY A 169 -3.72 40.99 -14.89
C GLY A 169 -2.95 42.09 -15.64
N ILE A 170 -1.69 41.82 -16.00
CA ILE A 170 -0.84 42.75 -16.76
C ILE A 170 -1.40 42.97 -18.16
N GLN A 171 -1.79 41.90 -18.88
CA GLN A 171 -2.39 42.03 -20.21
C GLN A 171 -3.69 42.82 -20.20
N LYS A 172 -4.53 42.63 -19.18
CA LYS A 172 -5.78 43.39 -19.02
C LYS A 172 -5.52 44.86 -18.72
N HIS A 173 -4.49 45.16 -17.92
CA HIS A 173 -4.10 46.54 -17.64
C HIS A 173 -3.51 47.23 -18.87
N LYS A 174 -2.69 46.51 -19.66
CA LYS A 174 -2.16 47.00 -20.94
C LYS A 174 -3.28 47.29 -21.95
N LYS A 175 -4.23 46.35 -22.13
CA LYS A 175 -5.39 46.56 -23.02
C LYS A 175 -6.26 47.73 -22.59
N ARG A 176 -6.48 47.93 -21.29
CA ARG A 176 -7.24 49.08 -20.77
C ARG A 176 -6.53 50.42 -21.01
N ASN A 177 -5.20 50.45 -20.94
CA ASN A 177 -4.42 51.66 -21.25
C ASN A 177 -4.43 51.99 -22.75
N GLU A 178 -4.35 50.98 -23.63
CA GLU A 178 -4.51 51.17 -25.08
C GLU A 178 -5.93 51.65 -25.44
N GLU A 179 -6.98 51.08 -24.84
CA GLU A 179 -8.36 51.54 -25.05
C GLU A 179 -8.62 52.96 -24.51
N SER A 180 -7.95 53.39 -23.43
CA SER A 180 -8.09 54.77 -22.92
C SER A 180 -7.35 55.78 -23.80
N THR A 181 -6.13 55.46 -24.25
CA THR A 181 -5.38 56.34 -25.17
C THR A 181 -6.06 56.47 -26.53
N GLU A 182 -6.70 55.40 -27.03
CA GLU A 182 -7.46 55.44 -28.28
C GLU A 182 -8.74 56.27 -28.16
N ARG A 183 -9.43 56.25 -27.01
CA ARG A 183 -10.59 57.12 -26.75
C ARG A 183 -10.21 58.60 -26.61
N GLU A 184 -9.12 58.90 -25.89
CA GLU A 184 -8.60 60.28 -25.78
C GLU A 184 -8.19 60.85 -27.15
N ASN A 185 -7.55 60.04 -28.00
CA ASN A 185 -7.20 60.45 -29.38
C ASN A 185 -8.44 60.66 -30.27
N LEU A 186 -9.52 59.90 -30.04
CA LEU A 186 -10.76 60.06 -30.79
C LEU A 186 -11.51 61.33 -30.37
N GLU A 187 -11.52 61.65 -29.08
CA GLU A 187 -12.16 62.85 -28.53
C GLU A 187 -11.40 64.12 -28.93
N GLU A 188 -10.07 64.13 -28.88
CA GLU A 188 -9.22 65.24 -29.34
C GLU A 188 -9.43 65.53 -30.84
N LYS A 189 -9.57 64.49 -31.66
CA LYS A 189 -9.82 64.63 -33.11
C LYS A 189 -11.21 65.19 -33.43
N VAL A 190 -12.21 64.92 -32.59
CA VAL A 190 -13.58 65.43 -32.74
C VAL A 190 -13.68 66.89 -32.26
N GLU A 191 -12.91 67.28 -31.25
CA GLU A 191 -12.86 68.65 -30.75
C GLU A 191 -12.15 69.60 -31.74
N VAL A 192 -11.02 69.17 -32.32
CA VAL A 192 -10.25 69.95 -33.32
C VAL A 192 -11.02 70.20 -34.62
N THR A 193 -12.02 69.38 -34.95
CA THR A 193 -12.84 69.58 -36.17
C THR A 193 -14.00 70.57 -36.01
N LEU A 194 -14.30 71.03 -34.77
CA LEU A 194 -15.44 71.91 -34.49
C LEU A 194 -15.06 73.39 -34.32
N GLU A 195 -13.77 73.73 -34.17
CA GLU A 195 -13.31 75.09 -33.79
C GLU A 195 -12.88 76.02 -34.95
N ASN A 196 -13.34 75.80 -36.19
CA ASN A 196 -13.03 76.72 -37.30
C ASN A 196 -14.29 77.26 -38.00
N GLY A 197 -14.77 78.46 -37.59
CA GLY A 197 -15.76 79.24 -38.35
C GLY A 197 -16.43 80.46 -37.67
N ILE A 198 -15.72 81.62 -37.63
CA ILE A 198 -16.09 83.07 -37.81
C ILE A 198 -17.47 83.66 -37.31
N PRO A 199 -17.66 85.01 -37.13
CA PRO A 199 -17.28 85.98 -36.07
C PRO A 199 -18.43 86.84 -35.46
N CYS A 200 -18.08 87.76 -34.52
CA CYS A 200 -18.82 88.90 -33.92
C CYS A 200 -19.86 88.50 -32.84
N GLU A 201 -20.09 89.20 -31.72
CA GLU A 201 -20.09 90.64 -31.43
C GLU A 201 -20.16 90.87 -29.88
N ALA A 202 -19.37 91.82 -29.37
CA ALA A 202 -19.54 92.75 -28.22
C ALA A 202 -19.98 92.32 -26.77
N LEU A 203 -19.31 92.97 -25.79
CA LEU A 203 -19.66 93.25 -24.36
C LEU A 203 -19.39 92.10 -23.35
N ASP A 204 -18.80 92.27 -22.16
CA ASP A 204 -18.58 93.42 -21.28
C ASP A 204 -17.39 93.12 -20.32
N LEU A 205 -16.63 94.13 -19.92
CA LEU A 205 -15.46 94.04 -19.03
C LEU A 205 -15.91 94.15 -17.56
N LYS A 206 -15.63 93.14 -16.72
CA LYS A 206 -15.53 93.36 -15.26
C LYS A 206 -14.58 92.37 -14.56
N PRO A 207 -13.56 92.85 -13.83
CA PRO A 207 -12.59 92.01 -13.13
C PRO A 207 -12.99 91.75 -11.68
N GLY A 208 -12.56 90.60 -11.14
CA GLY A 208 -12.38 90.38 -9.69
C GLY A 208 -13.05 89.12 -9.16
N HIS A 209 -12.26 88.19 -8.60
CA HIS A 209 -11.93 88.19 -7.16
C HIS A 209 -11.12 86.92 -6.81
N SER A 210 -9.88 87.11 -6.34
CA SER A 210 -9.05 86.05 -5.76
C SER A 210 -9.35 85.94 -4.27
N ASN A 211 -9.79 84.78 -3.79
CA ASN A 211 -9.88 84.49 -2.36
C ASN A 211 -8.68 83.65 -1.93
N GLY A 212 -7.68 84.31 -1.35
CA GLY A 212 -6.65 83.67 -0.56
C GLY A 212 -7.10 83.64 0.89
N VAL A 213 -7.49 82.48 1.41
CA VAL A 213 -7.66 82.27 2.85
C VAL A 213 -7.32 80.81 3.18
N PHE A 214 -6.06 80.58 3.53
CA PHE A 214 -5.60 79.90 4.76
C PHE A 214 -4.17 79.39 4.54
N ALA A 215 -3.25 80.18 5.09
CA ALA A 215 -1.86 79.84 5.30
C ALA A 215 -1.72 78.79 6.42
N ALA A 216 -0.66 78.00 6.24
CA ALA A 216 0.18 77.30 7.21
C ALA A 216 -0.24 77.29 8.70
N ASP A 217 -0.19 76.08 9.28
CA ASP A 217 0.54 75.91 10.53
C ASP A 217 1.21 74.54 10.60
N ASP A 218 2.47 74.58 11.00
CA ASP A 218 3.43 73.50 11.11
C ASP A 218 3.25 72.69 12.42
N GLU A 219 3.83 71.50 12.41
CA GLU A 219 4.36 70.72 13.54
C GLU A 219 3.39 69.94 14.46
N ARG A 220 3.58 68.62 14.53
CA ARG A 220 4.25 67.96 15.68
C ARG A 220 4.16 66.43 15.59
N PHE A 221 5.32 65.80 15.44
CA PHE A 221 5.54 64.38 15.67
C PHE A 221 5.42 64.04 17.16
N THR A 222 4.82 62.89 17.50
CA THR A 222 5.26 62.05 18.63
C THR A 222 4.92 60.59 18.36
N SER A 223 5.98 59.78 18.35
CA SER A 223 5.99 58.34 18.62
C SER A 223 6.02 58.09 20.13
N LEU A 224 5.26 57.10 20.61
CA LEU A 224 5.63 56.13 21.65
C LEU A 224 4.67 54.93 21.58
#